data_AF-A0A956SSW1-F1
#
_entry.id   AF-A0A956SSW1-F1
#
_cell.length_a   1.000
_cell.length_b   1.000
_cell.length_c   1.000
_cell.angle_alpha   90.00
_cell.angle_beta   90.00
_cell.angle_gamma   90.00
#
_symmetry.space_group_name_H-M   'P 1'
#
loop_
_entity.id
_entity.type
_entity.pdbx_description
1 polymer ?
#
loop_
_entity_poly.entity_id
_entity_poly.type
_entity_poly.pdbx_seq_one_letter_code
_entity_poly.pdbx_strand_id
1 'polypeptide(L)'
;MLPTLLHHLIWADLRTASALDSIAEPPAELLRTWGHLLAAEATWLARLAGREPEVPIWPTLDREACRALMVRNHDELRRWAAAP
;
A
#
# COMPACT_ATOMS: atom_id res chain seq x y z
N MET A 1 1.18 19.65 -8.28
CA MET A 1 1.02 18.36 -8.97
C MET A 1 1.34 17.18 -8.07
N LEU A 2 2.56 17.09 -7.50
CA LEU A 2 2.94 15.98 -6.60
C LEU A 2 2.03 15.80 -5.38
N PRO A 3 1.62 16.85 -4.63
CA PRO A 3 0.73 16.67 -3.47
C PRO A 3 -0.63 16.05 -3.83
N THR A 4 -1.17 16.38 -5.01
CA THR A 4 -2.42 15.82 -5.52
C THR A 4 -2.27 14.34 -5.84
N LEU A 5 -1.14 13.93 -6.40
CA LEU A 5 -0.86 12.51 -6.69
C LEU A 5 -0.72 11.69 -5.41
N LEU A 6 -0.02 12.23 -4.40
CA LEU A 6 0.12 11.57 -3.10
C LEU A 6 -1.23 11.42 -2.38
N HIS A 7 -2.06 12.46 -2.41
CA HIS A 7 -3.41 12.39 -1.88
C HIS A 7 -4.26 11.32 -2.61
N HIS A 8 -4.13 11.25 -3.94
CA HIS A 8 -4.85 10.27 -4.74
C HIS A 8 -4.41 8.84 -4.42
N LEU A 9 -3.13 8.56 -4.19
CA LEU A 9 -2.65 7.23 -3.76
C LEU A 9 -3.31 6.78 -2.46
N ILE A 10 -3.27 7.64 -1.43
CA ILE A 10 -3.90 7.36 -0.13
C ILE A 10 -5.42 7.16 -0.29
N TRP A 11 -6.08 8.01 -1.07
CA TRP A 11 -7.52 7.88 -1.34
C TRP A 11 -7.86 6.56 -2.03
N ALA A 12 -7.09 6.14 -3.03
CA ALA A 12 -7.33 4.92 -3.79
C ALA A 12 -7.20 3.68 -2.90
N ASP A 13 -6.19 3.64 -2.03
CA ASP A 13 -6.01 2.54 -1.07
C ASP A 13 -7.16 2.46 -0.07
N LEU A 14 -7.54 3.59 0.53
CA LEU A 14 -8.67 3.64 1.47
C LEU A 14 -9.98 3.19 0.82
N ARG A 15 -10.21 3.59 -0.44
CA ARG A 15 -11.39 3.18 -1.20
C ARG A 15 -11.37 1.68 -1.50
N THR A 16 -10.20 1.13 -1.83
CA THR A 16 -10.01 -0.32 -2.06
C THR A 16 -10.23 -1.12 -0.79
N ALA A 17 -9.66 -0.68 0.34
CA ALA A 17 -9.83 -1.28 1.65
C ALA A 17 -11.31 -1.29 2.09
N SER A 18 -12.02 -0.17 1.91
CA SER A 18 -13.45 -0.07 2.21
C SER A 18 -14.31 -0.97 1.33
N ALA A 19 -14.03 -1.05 0.02
CA ALA A 19 -14.73 -1.95 -0.87
C ALA A 19 -14.50 -3.41 -0.45
N LEU A 20 -13.27 -3.76 -0.08
CA LEU A 20 -12.93 -5.08 0.42
C LEU A 20 -13.69 -5.45 1.70
N ASP A 21 -13.83 -4.54 2.66
CA ASP A 21 -14.55 -4.81 3.92
C ASP A 21 -16.02 -5.14 3.73
N SER A 22 -16.63 -4.67 2.63
CA SER A 22 -18.02 -5.01 2.31
C SER A 22 -18.20 -6.44 1.80
N ILE A 23 -17.11 -7.16 1.53
CA ILE A 23 -17.11 -8.54 1.06
C ILE A 23 -16.64 -9.43 2.22
N ALA A 24 -17.51 -10.30 2.75
CA ALA A 24 -17.15 -11.19 3.85
C ALA A 24 -15.92 -12.06 3.50
N GLU A 25 -15.97 -12.73 2.35
CA GLU A 25 -14.91 -13.58 1.82
C GLU A 25 -14.46 -13.07 0.45
N PRO A 26 -13.37 -12.28 0.38
CA PRO A 26 -12.92 -11.69 -0.85
C PRO A 26 -12.20 -12.75 -1.69
N PRO A 27 -12.35 -12.75 -3.03
CA PRO A 27 -11.62 -13.67 -3.88
C PRO A 27 -10.11 -13.57 -3.63
N ALA A 28 -9.43 -14.73 -3.57
CA ALA A 28 -8.00 -14.77 -3.29
C ALA A 28 -7.17 -13.92 -4.29
N GLU A 29 -7.60 -13.86 -5.55
CA GLU A 29 -6.96 -13.05 -6.59
C GLU A 29 -7.02 -11.54 -6.28
N LEU A 30 -8.09 -11.09 -5.65
CA LEU A 30 -8.26 -9.69 -5.27
C LEU A 30 -7.24 -9.33 -4.17
N LEU A 31 -7.12 -10.17 -3.14
CA LEU A 31 -6.08 -9.99 -2.11
C LEU A 31 -4.67 -10.09 -2.68
N ARG A 32 -4.42 -11.01 -3.63
CA ARG A 32 -3.14 -11.12 -4.35
C ARG A 32 -2.79 -9.83 -5.09
N THR A 33 -3.75 -9.28 -5.83
CA THR A 33 -3.55 -8.06 -6.62
C THR A 33 -3.34 -6.85 -5.71
N TRP A 34 -4.15 -6.71 -4.66
CA TRP A 34 -3.99 -5.61 -3.72
C TRP A 34 -2.67 -5.70 -2.95
N GLY A 35 -2.30 -6.89 -2.49
CA GLY A 35 -1.01 -7.15 -1.86
C GLY A 35 0.17 -6.80 -2.78
N HIS A 36 0.08 -7.11 -4.08
CA HIS A 36 1.08 -6.72 -5.07
C HIS A 36 1.21 -5.19 -5.20
N LEU A 37 0.10 -4.46 -5.29
CA LEU A 37 0.12 -2.99 -5.37
C LEU A 37 0.78 -2.35 -4.14
N LEU A 38 0.41 -2.83 -2.95
CA LEU A 38 0.99 -2.36 -1.69
C LEU A 38 2.48 -2.72 -1.55
N ALA A 39 2.91 -3.89 -2.03
CA ALA A 39 4.32 -4.27 -2.06
C ALA A 39 5.14 -3.45 -3.07
N ALA A 40 4.55 -3.10 -4.21
CA ALA A 40 5.16 -2.20 -5.18
C ALA A 40 5.38 -0.80 -4.59
N GLU A 41 4.39 -0.26 -3.87
CA GLU A 41 4.53 1.00 -3.14
C GLU A 41 5.62 0.91 -2.07
N ALA A 42 5.63 -0.14 -1.24
CA ALA A 42 6.67 -0.37 -0.23
C ALA A 42 8.08 -0.46 -0.84
N THR A 43 8.19 -1.07 -2.03
CA THR A 43 9.45 -1.13 -2.79
C THR A 43 9.94 0.26 -3.18
N TRP A 44 9.05 1.13 -3.67
CA TRP A 44 9.41 2.50 -4.02
C TRP A 44 9.78 3.33 -2.80
N LEU A 45 9.04 3.20 -1.69
CA LEU A 45 9.34 3.87 -0.42
C LEU A 45 10.72 3.46 0.13
N ALA A 46 11.06 2.16 0.08
CA ALA A 46 12.37 1.67 0.46
C ALA A 46 13.48 2.32 -0.39
N ARG A 47 13.30 2.34 -1.72
CA ARG A 47 14.26 2.95 -2.65
C ARG A 47 14.43 4.45 -2.43
N LEU A 48 13.34 5.19 -2.21
CA LEU A 48 13.38 6.62 -1.89
C LEU A 48 14.14 6.89 -0.58
N ALA A 49 14.09 5.94 0.37
CA ALA A 49 14.82 5.99 1.63
C ALA A 49 16.23 5.39 1.57
N GLY A 50 16.70 4.92 0.41
CA GLY A 50 18.01 4.26 0.27
C GLY A 50 18.12 2.92 1.01
N ARG A 51 16.99 2.24 1.25
CA ARG A 51 16.91 0.93 1.90
C ARG A 51 16.58 -0.16 0.88
N GLU A 52 16.93 -1.40 1.22
CA GLU A 52 16.49 -2.58 0.46
C GLU A 52 14.99 -2.83 0.68
N PRO A 53 14.22 -3.23 -0.35
CA PRO A 53 12.82 -3.61 -0.18
C PRO A 53 12.67 -4.85 0.71
N GLU A 54 11.82 -4.75 1.73
CA GLU A 54 11.60 -5.82 2.72
C GLU A 54 10.45 -6.76 2.36
N VAL A 55 9.56 -6.34 1.42
CA VAL A 55 8.37 -7.10 1.03
C VAL A 55 8.55 -7.59 -0.42
N PRO A 56 8.39 -8.90 -0.69
CA PRO A 56 8.40 -9.41 -2.06
C PRO A 56 7.34 -8.73 -2.92
N ILE A 57 7.63 -8.47 -4.19
CA ILE A 57 6.72 -7.76 -5.09
C ILE A 57 5.37 -8.48 -5.30
N TRP A 58 5.35 -9.81 -5.19
CA TRP A 58 4.14 -10.64 -5.18
C TRP A 58 4.04 -11.36 -3.83
N PRO A 59 3.60 -10.67 -2.77
CA PRO A 59 3.57 -11.26 -1.45
C PRO A 59 2.34 -12.17 -1.30
N THR A 60 2.40 -13.12 -0.38
CA THR A 60 1.21 -13.87 0.06
C THR A 60 0.73 -13.23 1.36
N LEU A 61 -0.34 -12.42 1.26
CA LEU A 61 -0.92 -11.66 2.37
C LEU A 61 -2.41 -11.96 2.49
N ASP A 62 -2.89 -12.04 3.72
CA ASP A 62 -4.32 -11.98 4.00
C ASP A 62 -4.81 -10.52 4.07
N ARG A 63 -6.11 -10.35 4.32
CA ARG A 63 -6.74 -9.04 4.43
C ARG A 63 -6.11 -8.16 5.52
N GLU A 64 -5.79 -8.74 6.67
CA GLU A 64 -5.25 -7.99 7.81
C GLU A 64 -3.82 -7.54 7.52
N ALA A 65 -3.00 -8.42 6.95
CA ALA A 65 -1.64 -8.11 6.56
C ALA A 65 -1.58 -7.05 5.44
N CYS A 66 -2.50 -7.10 4.46
CA CYS A 66 -2.63 -6.01 3.48
C CYS A 66 -3.00 -4.67 4.14
N ARG A 67 -3.90 -4.66 5.13
CA ARG A 67 -4.23 -3.42 5.87
C ARG A 67 -3.04 -2.86 6.63
N ALA A 68 -2.30 -3.72 7.33
CA ALA A 68 -1.11 -3.30 8.05
C ALA A 68 -0.07 -2.70 7.10
N LEU A 69 0.13 -3.31 5.93
CA LEU A 69 1.04 -2.80 4.91
C LEU A 69 0.59 -1.45 4.34
N MET A 70 -0.70 -1.28 4.05
CA MET A 70 -1.29 -0.01 3.61
C MET A 70 -1.04 1.11 4.62
N VAL A 71 -1.35 0.88 5.90
CA VAL A 71 -1.14 1.88 6.96
C VAL A 71 0.34 2.26 7.07
N ARG A 72 1.23 1.26 7.07
CA ARG A 72 2.68 1.50 7.09
C ARG A 72 3.14 2.35 5.91
N ASN A 73 2.71 2.00 4.70
CA ASN A 73 3.07 2.73 3.49
C ASN A 73 2.57 4.18 3.53
N HIS A 74 1.32 4.41 3.94
CA HIS A 74 0.76 5.76 4.07
C HIS A 74 1.56 6.63 5.02
N ASP A 75 1.98 6.07 6.16
CA ASP A 75 2.77 6.78 7.15
C ASP A 75 4.18 7.10 6.63
N GLU A 76 4.83 6.16 5.94
CA GLU A 76 6.14 6.39 5.30
C GLU A 76 6.03 7.44 4.17
N LEU A 77 5.00 7.35 3.35
CA LEU A 77 4.77 8.29 2.24
C LEU A 77 4.54 9.71 2.75
N ARG A 78 3.74 9.88 3.82
CA ARG A 78 3.52 11.19 4.46
C ARG A 78 4.81 11.75 5.06
N ARG A 79 5.63 10.91 5.71
CA ARG A 79 6.94 11.33 6.24
C ARG A 79 7.87 11.77 5.12
N TRP A 80 7.97 11.00 4.04
CA TRP A 80 8.79 11.35 2.89
C TRP A 80 8.32 12.66 2.23
N ALA A 81 7.02 12.86 2.08
CA ALA A 81 6.45 14.06 1.49
C ALA A 81 6.61 15.34 2.34
N ALA A 82 6.83 15.18 3.66
CA ALA A 82 7.07 16.27 4.59
C ALA A 82 8.57 16.56 4.83
N ALA A 83 9.47 15.76 4.26
CA ALA A 83 10.91 16.00 4.35
C ALA A 83 11.28 17.30 3.59
N PRO A 84 12.20 18.11 4.14
CA PRO A 84 12.60 19.40 3.57
C PRO A 84 13.39 19.28 2.26
#